data_AF-A0A7U6KRZ4-F1
#
_entry.id   AF-A0A7U6KRZ4-F1
#
_cell.length_a   1.000
_cell.length_b   1.000
_cell.length_c   1.000
_cell.angle_alpha   90.00
_cell.angle_beta   90.00
_cell.angle_gamma   90.00
#
_symmetry.space_group_name_H-M   'P 1'
#
loop_
_entity.id
_entity.type
_entity.pdbx_description
1 polymer ?
#
loop_
_entity_poly.entity_id
_entity_poly.type
_entity_poly.pdbx_seq_one_letter_code
_entity_poly.pdbx_strand_id
1 'polypeptide(L)'
;MKINHALAMALSALSAGLLISCVKPADDNKSAEVDSQEVAKDNTATDSSAESSKESTEQIVAVDISPETQKTYLTHVAEDIVLPAYANAAKQSDLLNELAQRHCQQAPVSGAELQALRAQWLVLAQAWSSAEMINFGPATASMSNLYINYYPDERGLVHSGVSDLIAANPTLTPEQFAGESAIVQGVPGLEEALFANESLNAGQCAYVISASGALSTRLKDIEKNWQQNATELLAIDKSAESDQGLNQWFNSLLSLVETMKSNAIDQPLGLTGKAKVICQRLRLVKAALLSMQN
;
A
#
# COMPACT_ATOMS: atom_id res chain seq x y z
N MET A 1 26.96 10.13 -4.84
CA MET A 1 26.73 9.07 -3.83
C MET A 1 27.24 7.75 -4.41
N LYS A 2 28.08 6.97 -3.72
CA LYS A 2 28.57 5.68 -4.25
C LYS A 2 27.58 4.57 -3.91
N ILE A 3 26.93 4.00 -4.92
CA ILE A 3 26.03 2.85 -4.75
C ILE A 3 26.89 1.61 -4.43
N ASN A 4 26.66 1.00 -3.27
CA ASN A 4 27.37 -0.21 -2.86
C ASN A 4 27.01 -1.37 -3.81
N HIS A 5 27.96 -1.76 -4.67
CA HIS A 5 27.73 -2.76 -5.73
C HIS A 5 27.29 -4.13 -5.18
N ALA A 6 27.63 -4.46 -3.94
CA ALA A 6 27.15 -5.66 -3.25
C ALA A 6 25.62 -5.68 -3.09
N LEU A 7 24.98 -4.53 -2.82
CA LEU A 7 23.53 -4.43 -2.66
C LEU A 7 22.82 -4.61 -4.01
N ALA A 8 23.36 -3.99 -5.07
CA ALA A 8 22.85 -4.15 -6.44
C ALA A 8 22.95 -5.60 -6.93
N MET A 9 24.05 -6.30 -6.64
CA MET A 9 24.19 -7.71 -7.03
C MET A 9 23.27 -8.64 -6.22
N ALA A 10 23.06 -8.40 -4.92
CA ALA A 10 22.11 -9.17 -4.12
C ALA A 10 20.66 -9.09 -4.66
N LEU A 11 20.19 -7.89 -5.05
CA LEU A 11 18.87 -7.73 -5.66
C LEU A 11 18.80 -8.33 -7.09
N SER A 12 19.90 -8.32 -7.85
CA SER A 12 19.93 -8.98 -9.17
C SER A 12 19.75 -10.50 -9.09
N ALA A 13 20.30 -11.15 -8.06
CA ALA A 13 20.15 -12.59 -7.83
C ALA A 13 18.70 -13.00 -7.51
N LEU A 14 17.96 -12.15 -6.77
CA LEU A 14 16.53 -12.35 -6.50
C LEU A 14 15.67 -12.33 -7.77
N SER A 15 16.06 -11.57 -8.80
CA SER A 15 15.34 -11.53 -10.08
C SER A 15 15.57 -12.79 -10.95
N ALA A 16 16.71 -13.46 -10.80
CA ALA A 16 17.07 -14.66 -11.56
C ALA A 16 16.64 -15.97 -10.87
N GLY A 17 16.61 -16.02 -9.53
CA GLY A 17 16.28 -17.23 -8.77
C GLY A 17 14.81 -17.66 -8.82
N LEU A 18 13.90 -16.76 -9.20
CA LEU A 18 12.45 -16.98 -9.12
C LEU A 18 11.80 -17.78 -10.28
N LEU A 19 12.59 -18.28 -11.25
CA LEU A 19 12.06 -18.94 -12.45
C LEU A 19 12.24 -20.47 -12.50
N ILE A 20 12.78 -21.11 -11.45
CA ILE A 20 13.19 -22.54 -11.51
C ILE A 20 12.39 -23.47 -10.57
N SER A 21 11.73 -22.98 -9.51
CA SER A 21 11.05 -23.84 -8.52
C SER A 21 9.57 -24.17 -8.83
N CYS A 22 9.28 -24.61 -10.06
CA CYS A 22 7.95 -25.08 -10.47
C CYS A 22 7.94 -26.59 -10.80
N VAL A 23 8.24 -27.42 -9.80
CA VAL A 23 8.03 -28.87 -9.85
C VAL A 23 7.02 -29.28 -8.77
N LYS A 24 5.93 -29.91 -9.21
CA LYS A 24 4.82 -30.39 -8.38
C LYS A 24 5.24 -31.59 -7.52
N PRO A 25 5.08 -31.56 -6.18
CA PRO A 25 5.03 -32.76 -5.36
C PRO A 25 3.73 -33.54 -5.63
N ALA A 26 3.83 -34.86 -5.64
CA ALA A 26 2.66 -35.75 -5.69
C ALA A 26 1.93 -35.76 -4.34
N ASP A 27 0.65 -36.15 -4.37
CA ASP A 27 -0.15 -36.39 -3.18
C ASP A 27 0.42 -37.56 -2.38
N ASP A 28 0.45 -37.45 -1.05
CA ASP A 28 0.26 -38.62 -0.19
C ASP A 28 -0.38 -38.23 1.15
N ASN A 29 -1.25 -39.10 1.65
CA ASN A 29 -2.30 -38.78 2.60
C ASN A 29 -2.14 -39.63 3.87
N LYS A 30 -1.99 -39.01 5.06
CA LYS A 30 -2.36 -39.68 6.33
C LYS A 30 -2.48 -38.75 7.54
N SER A 31 -3.62 -38.88 8.22
CA SER A 31 -3.93 -38.33 9.54
C SER A 31 -3.31 -39.15 10.67
N ALA A 32 -3.05 -38.52 11.81
CA ALA A 32 -3.02 -39.16 13.12
C ALA A 32 -3.35 -38.15 14.23
N GLU A 33 -4.37 -38.44 15.03
CA GLU A 33 -4.70 -37.77 16.30
C GLU A 33 -3.95 -38.44 17.47
N VAL A 34 -3.51 -37.65 18.45
CA VAL A 34 -3.45 -37.97 19.91
C VAL A 34 -3.43 -36.59 20.60
N ASP A 35 -4.54 -36.11 21.16
CA ASP A 35 -5.07 -36.32 22.53
C ASP A 35 -4.35 -35.54 23.65
N SER A 36 -5.10 -35.20 24.70
CA SER A 36 -4.89 -34.07 25.61
C SER A 36 -4.34 -34.50 26.97
N GLN A 37 -3.73 -33.57 27.73
CA GLN A 37 -3.73 -33.68 29.19
C GLN A 37 -3.63 -32.34 29.95
N GLU A 38 -4.48 -32.23 30.97
CA GLU A 38 -4.48 -31.25 32.08
C GLU A 38 -4.38 -32.05 33.41
N VAL A 39 -4.25 -31.52 34.63
CA VAL A 39 -4.52 -30.20 35.24
C VAL A 39 -3.40 -29.92 36.26
N ALA A 40 -2.90 -28.68 36.41
CA ALA A 40 -2.48 -28.16 37.73
C ALA A 40 -2.10 -26.66 37.75
N LYS A 41 -2.95 -25.85 38.39
CA LYS A 41 -2.48 -24.68 39.16
C LYS A 41 -2.16 -25.15 40.57
N ASP A 42 -1.07 -24.66 41.16
CA ASP A 42 -1.08 -24.39 42.60
C ASP A 42 -0.27 -23.12 42.89
N ASN A 43 -0.64 -22.43 43.96
CA ASN A 43 -0.24 -21.07 44.26
C ASN A 43 0.20 -21.03 45.73
N THR A 44 1.49 -20.84 46.00
CA THR A 44 1.93 -20.47 47.36
C THR A 44 3.23 -19.68 47.33
N ALA A 45 3.22 -18.51 47.96
CA ALA A 45 4.40 -17.71 48.21
C ALA A 45 5.08 -18.16 49.52
N THR A 46 6.42 -18.06 49.61
CA THR A 46 7.14 -17.44 50.75
C THR A 46 8.62 -17.24 50.37
N ASP A 47 8.96 -15.98 50.14
CA ASP A 47 10.13 -15.20 50.59
C ASP A 47 11.59 -15.73 50.59
N SER A 48 12.46 -14.79 50.18
CA SER A 48 13.88 -14.58 50.46
C SER A 48 14.93 -15.71 50.28
N SER A 49 15.75 -15.54 49.25
CA SER A 49 17.22 -15.61 49.39
C SER A 49 17.87 -14.66 48.40
N ALA A 50 18.65 -13.70 48.90
CA ALA A 50 19.27 -12.66 48.08
C ALA A 50 20.60 -13.13 47.48
N GLU A 51 20.71 -13.16 46.16
CA GLU A 51 22.00 -13.11 45.47
C GLU A 51 22.15 -11.79 44.69
N SER A 52 23.26 -11.10 44.97
CA SER A 52 23.56 -9.76 44.47
C SER A 52 24.15 -9.80 43.05
N SER A 53 23.32 -10.06 42.05
CA SER A 53 23.65 -9.72 40.66
C SER A 53 23.43 -8.22 40.44
N LYS A 54 24.51 -7.43 40.44
CA LYS A 54 24.47 -6.02 40.00
C LYS A 54 24.30 -5.96 38.48
N GLU A 55 23.08 -6.17 37.99
CA GLU A 55 22.71 -5.63 36.69
C GLU A 55 22.67 -4.11 36.78
N SER A 56 23.55 -3.45 36.04
CA SER A 56 23.42 -2.04 35.71
C SER A 56 22.19 -1.89 34.82
N THR A 57 21.03 -1.67 35.44
CA THR A 57 19.80 -1.32 34.75
C THR A 57 20.00 0.06 34.12
N GLU A 58 20.38 0.09 32.84
CA GLU A 58 20.37 1.32 32.06
C GLU A 58 18.92 1.82 32.01
N GLN A 59 18.65 2.88 32.76
CA GLN A 59 17.32 3.44 32.87
C GLN A 59 16.93 4.05 31.52
N ILE A 60 15.91 3.48 30.87
CA ILE A 60 15.38 4.02 29.62
C ILE A 60 14.69 5.35 29.94
N VAL A 61 15.30 6.45 29.48
CA VAL A 61 14.78 7.81 29.65
C VAL A 61 14.29 8.32 28.29
N ALA A 62 13.01 8.74 28.25
CA ALA A 62 12.45 9.40 27.07
C ALA A 62 13.02 10.81 26.90
N VAL A 63 13.16 11.26 25.66
CA VAL A 63 13.55 12.64 25.35
C VAL A 63 12.38 13.58 25.66
N ASP A 64 12.65 14.67 26.37
CA ASP A 64 11.65 15.71 26.65
C ASP A 64 11.36 16.54 25.39
N ILE A 65 10.08 16.74 25.08
CA ILE A 65 9.61 17.45 23.89
C ILE A 65 8.64 18.55 24.33
N SER A 66 9.03 19.81 24.15
CA SER A 66 8.16 20.92 24.52
C SER A 66 6.92 21.03 23.61
N PRO A 67 5.77 21.52 24.10
CA PRO A 67 4.58 21.76 23.29
C PRO A 67 4.82 22.57 22.01
N GLU A 68 5.68 23.60 22.06
CA GLU A 68 5.98 24.41 20.88
C GLU A 68 6.87 23.65 19.88
N THR A 69 7.77 22.78 20.37
CA THR A 69 8.56 21.87 19.53
C THR A 69 7.67 20.85 18.83
N GLN A 70 6.75 20.22 19.55
CA GLN A 70 5.78 19.26 19.00
C GLN A 70 4.90 19.94 17.93
N LYS A 71 4.33 21.11 18.26
CA LYS A 71 3.52 21.91 17.34
C LYS A 71 4.28 22.28 16.06
N THR A 72 5.49 22.81 16.20
CA THR A 72 6.37 23.16 15.05
C THR A 72 6.65 21.94 14.17
N TYR A 73 6.94 20.79 14.78
CA TYR A 73 7.18 19.55 14.04
C TYR A 73 5.92 19.05 13.31
N LEU A 74 4.75 19.08 13.95
CA LEU A 74 3.50 18.62 13.33
C LEU A 74 3.02 19.56 12.21
N THR A 75 3.29 20.88 12.31
CA THR A 75 3.10 21.81 11.19
C THR A 75 4.00 21.44 10.01
N HIS A 76 5.29 21.18 10.26
CA HIS A 76 6.21 20.70 9.21
C HIS A 76 5.76 19.36 8.59
N VAL A 77 5.29 18.40 9.39
CA VAL A 77 4.71 17.14 8.88
C VAL A 77 3.51 17.41 7.96
N ALA A 78 2.60 18.32 8.34
CA ALA A 78 1.47 18.69 7.50
C ALA A 78 1.90 19.34 6.18
N GLU A 79 2.72 20.39 6.26
CA GLU A 79 3.02 21.31 5.16
C GLU A 79 4.06 20.75 4.17
N ASP A 80 5.08 20.05 4.67
CA ASP A 80 6.23 19.60 3.86
C ASP A 80 6.23 18.09 3.56
N ILE A 81 5.37 17.29 4.21
CA ILE A 81 5.31 15.83 4.00
C ILE A 81 3.91 15.38 3.52
N VAL A 82 2.87 15.59 4.33
CA VAL A 82 1.53 15.04 4.06
C VAL A 82 0.88 15.72 2.86
N LEU A 83 0.89 17.06 2.82
CA LEU A 83 0.31 17.81 1.71
C LEU A 83 1.04 17.55 0.37
N PRO A 84 2.38 17.60 0.29
CA PRO A 84 3.11 17.25 -0.94
C PRO A 84 2.89 15.81 -1.41
N ALA A 85 2.73 14.84 -0.51
CA ALA A 85 2.47 13.45 -0.88
C ALA A 85 1.12 13.30 -1.61
N TYR A 86 0.03 13.84 -1.04
CA TYR A 86 -1.29 13.79 -1.67
C TYR A 86 -1.37 14.65 -2.94
N ALA A 87 -0.79 15.85 -2.95
CA ALA A 87 -0.73 16.69 -4.14
C ALA A 87 0.05 16.04 -5.30
N ASN A 88 1.14 15.31 -4.99
CA ASN A 88 1.85 14.53 -6.00
C ASN A 88 0.97 13.38 -6.52
N ALA A 89 0.34 12.59 -5.65
CA ALA A 89 -0.54 11.50 -6.08
C ALA A 89 -1.69 12.00 -6.97
N ALA A 90 -2.37 13.08 -6.58
CA ALA A 90 -3.42 13.72 -7.37
C ALA A 90 -2.92 14.14 -8.76
N LYS A 91 -1.76 14.83 -8.82
CA LYS A 91 -1.10 15.23 -10.06
C LYS A 91 -0.74 14.04 -10.96
N GLN A 92 -0.21 12.95 -10.42
CA GLN A 92 0.13 11.78 -11.24
C GLN A 92 -1.10 11.07 -11.79
N SER A 93 -2.24 11.12 -11.08
CA SER A 93 -3.52 10.60 -11.56
C SER A 93 -4.13 11.47 -12.65
N ASP A 94 -4.00 12.80 -12.55
CA ASP A 94 -4.35 13.73 -13.63
C ASP A 94 -3.57 13.45 -14.91
N LEU A 95 -2.24 13.35 -14.80
CA LEU A 95 -1.38 13.08 -15.95
C LEU A 95 -1.71 11.73 -16.61
N LEU A 96 -2.07 10.71 -15.82
CA LEU A 96 -2.55 9.43 -16.37
C LEU A 96 -3.89 9.60 -17.10
N ASN A 97 -4.83 10.37 -16.53
CA ASN A 97 -6.14 10.62 -17.14
C ASN A 97 -6.01 11.42 -18.45
N GLU A 98 -5.21 12.47 -18.48
CA GLU A 98 -4.93 13.25 -19.69
C GLU A 98 -4.24 12.41 -20.78
N LEU A 99 -3.28 11.54 -20.41
CA LEU A 99 -2.64 10.61 -21.34
C LEU A 99 -3.66 9.60 -21.90
N ALA A 100 -4.53 9.05 -21.05
CA ALA A 100 -5.58 8.13 -21.47
C ALA A 100 -6.57 8.81 -22.44
N GLN A 101 -7.10 9.98 -22.06
CA GLN A 101 -8.01 10.78 -22.90
C GLN A 101 -7.39 11.14 -24.26
N ARG A 102 -6.07 11.39 -24.32
CA ARG A 102 -5.35 11.72 -25.55
C ARG A 102 -5.16 10.50 -26.45
N HIS A 103 -4.62 9.41 -25.92
CA HIS A 103 -4.28 8.23 -26.74
C HIS A 103 -5.52 7.43 -27.16
N CYS A 104 -6.53 7.32 -26.29
CA CYS A 104 -7.74 6.54 -26.58
C CYS A 104 -8.69 7.16 -27.62
N GLN A 105 -8.44 8.38 -28.10
CA GLN A 105 -9.17 8.97 -29.25
C GLN A 105 -8.99 8.16 -30.54
N GLN A 106 -7.91 7.37 -30.64
CA GLN A 106 -7.58 6.56 -31.82
C GLN A 106 -7.45 5.07 -31.45
N ALA A 107 -8.34 4.56 -30.59
CA ALA A 107 -8.34 3.16 -30.19
C ALA A 107 -8.41 2.22 -31.43
N PRO A 108 -7.66 1.09 -31.45
CA PRO A 108 -6.94 0.50 -30.32
C PRO A 108 -5.58 1.16 -30.02
N VAL A 109 -5.28 1.34 -28.74
CA VAL A 109 -4.00 1.88 -28.25
C VAL A 109 -3.01 0.74 -28.06
N SER A 110 -1.80 0.83 -28.60
CA SER A 110 -0.75 -0.20 -28.48
C SER A 110 0.64 0.45 -28.46
N GLY A 111 1.71 -0.34 -28.61
CA GLY A 111 3.04 0.19 -28.90
C GLY A 111 3.55 1.24 -27.90
N ALA A 112 4.02 2.38 -28.41
CA ALA A 112 4.64 3.42 -27.58
C ALA A 112 3.61 4.11 -26.66
N GLU A 113 2.39 4.31 -27.13
CA GLU A 113 1.29 4.94 -26.41
C GLU A 113 0.83 4.08 -25.22
N LEU A 114 0.74 2.76 -25.39
CA LEU A 114 0.44 1.84 -24.29
C LEU A 114 1.58 1.82 -23.26
N GLN A 115 2.83 1.84 -23.71
CA GLN A 115 3.98 1.89 -22.79
C GLN A 115 4.06 3.23 -22.03
N ALA A 116 3.64 4.34 -22.63
CA ALA A 116 3.50 5.62 -21.94
C ALA A 116 2.43 5.58 -20.83
N LEU A 117 1.28 4.96 -21.09
CA LEU A 117 0.23 4.75 -20.07
C LEU A 117 0.71 3.85 -18.93
N ARG A 118 1.34 2.71 -19.25
CA ARG A 118 1.93 1.77 -18.27
C ARG A 118 3.02 2.44 -17.42
N ALA A 119 3.85 3.31 -18.02
CA ALA A 119 4.88 4.06 -17.30
C ALA A 119 4.26 5.11 -16.36
N GLN A 120 3.29 5.90 -16.82
CA GLN A 120 2.62 6.88 -15.97
C GLN A 120 1.82 6.22 -14.84
N TRP A 121 1.20 5.06 -15.08
CA TRP A 121 0.57 4.26 -14.03
C TRP A 121 1.57 3.87 -12.93
N LEU A 122 2.80 3.48 -13.27
CA LEU A 122 3.81 3.14 -12.26
C LEU A 122 4.22 4.37 -11.43
N VAL A 123 4.36 5.53 -12.07
CA VAL A 123 4.64 6.81 -11.39
C VAL A 123 3.51 7.19 -10.43
N LEU A 124 2.25 6.98 -10.81
CA LEU A 124 1.08 7.13 -9.93
C LEU A 124 1.09 6.13 -8.77
N ALA A 125 1.33 4.85 -9.04
CA ALA A 125 1.37 3.81 -8.01
C ALA A 125 2.47 4.09 -6.96
N GLN A 126 3.64 4.58 -7.41
CA GLN A 126 4.72 5.03 -6.52
C GLN A 126 4.32 6.26 -5.69
N ALA A 127 3.68 7.27 -6.32
CA ALA A 127 3.21 8.46 -5.61
C ALA A 127 2.15 8.15 -4.55
N TRP A 128 1.22 7.23 -4.83
CA TRP A 128 0.27 6.73 -3.83
C TRP A 128 0.97 5.93 -2.73
N SER A 129 1.89 5.03 -3.06
CA SER A 129 2.66 4.24 -2.08
C SER A 129 3.43 5.12 -1.09
N SER A 130 3.90 6.30 -1.50
CA SER A 130 4.44 7.30 -0.57
C SER A 130 3.35 7.91 0.34
N ALA A 131 2.16 8.21 -0.19
CA ALA A 131 1.04 8.75 0.59
C ALA A 131 0.42 7.72 1.58
N GLU A 132 0.62 6.42 1.37
CA GLU A 132 0.22 5.35 2.30
C GLU A 132 0.94 5.41 3.66
N MET A 133 1.95 6.28 3.82
CA MET A 133 2.50 6.64 5.14
C MET A 133 1.48 7.31 6.08
N ILE A 134 0.33 7.76 5.55
CA ILE A 134 -0.79 8.35 6.28
C ILE A 134 -1.98 7.37 6.26
N ASN A 135 -2.08 6.52 7.28
CA ASN A 135 -3.13 5.49 7.42
C ASN A 135 -4.42 6.00 8.12
N PHE A 136 -4.61 7.32 8.21
CA PHE A 136 -5.68 7.97 8.96
C PHE A 136 -6.26 9.19 8.23
N GLY A 137 -7.34 9.76 8.77
CA GLY A 137 -7.94 10.99 8.25
C GLY A 137 -8.66 10.78 6.91
N PRO A 138 -8.64 11.77 5.99
CA PRO A 138 -9.50 11.78 4.79
C PRO A 138 -9.34 10.59 3.85
N ALA A 139 -8.15 9.96 3.80
CA ALA A 139 -7.94 8.73 3.03
C ALA A 139 -8.74 7.54 3.58
N THR A 140 -8.99 7.47 4.89
CA THR A 140 -9.81 6.41 5.51
C THR A 140 -11.31 6.70 5.49
N ALA A 141 -11.71 7.95 5.30
CA ALA A 141 -13.11 8.37 5.29
C ALA A 141 -13.88 7.63 4.20
N SER A 142 -15.02 7.02 4.56
CA SER A 142 -15.84 6.19 3.66
C SER A 142 -15.05 5.10 2.89
N MET A 143 -13.98 4.57 3.50
CA MET A 143 -13.06 3.59 2.89
C MET A 143 -12.40 4.08 1.59
N SER A 144 -12.17 5.39 1.45
CA SER A 144 -11.61 6.00 0.24
C SER A 144 -10.29 5.35 -0.21
N ASN A 145 -9.45 4.96 0.74
CA ASN A 145 -8.22 4.20 0.54
C ASN A 145 -8.42 2.89 -0.22
N LEU A 146 -9.50 2.15 0.04
CA LEU A 146 -9.79 0.90 -0.69
C LEU A 146 -10.24 1.16 -2.14
N TYR A 147 -10.89 2.31 -2.41
CA TYR A 147 -11.20 2.75 -3.77
C TYR A 147 -9.97 3.27 -4.53
N ILE A 148 -8.91 3.65 -3.82
CA ILE A 148 -7.63 4.08 -4.40
C ILE A 148 -6.71 2.89 -4.63
N ASN A 149 -6.55 2.03 -3.63
CA ASN A 149 -5.72 0.85 -3.66
C ASN A 149 -6.42 -0.28 -2.89
N TYR A 150 -7.15 -1.15 -3.61
CA TYR A 150 -7.75 -2.34 -3.03
C TYR A 150 -6.67 -3.39 -2.75
N TYR A 151 -6.06 -3.30 -1.56
CA TYR A 151 -4.94 -4.15 -1.15
C TYR A 151 -5.01 -4.47 0.36
N PRO A 152 -4.70 -5.71 0.80
CA PRO A 152 -4.36 -6.89 -0.01
C PRO A 152 -5.58 -7.55 -0.66
N ASP A 153 -5.41 -8.04 -1.89
CA ASP A 153 -6.42 -8.85 -2.61
C ASP A 153 -6.08 -10.35 -2.54
N GLU A 154 -6.22 -10.96 -1.36
CA GLU A 154 -5.92 -12.38 -1.13
C GLU A 154 -6.73 -13.34 -2.03
N ARG A 155 -7.86 -12.88 -2.56
CA ARG A 155 -8.80 -13.69 -3.36
C ARG A 155 -8.73 -13.43 -4.86
N GLY A 156 -7.91 -12.47 -5.31
CA GLY A 156 -7.76 -12.12 -6.73
C GLY A 156 -9.01 -11.48 -7.36
N LEU A 157 -9.84 -10.81 -6.56
CA LEU A 157 -11.13 -10.24 -6.98
C LEU A 157 -10.98 -9.14 -8.03
N VAL A 158 -9.90 -8.36 -8.00
CA VAL A 158 -9.68 -7.25 -8.94
C VAL A 158 -9.63 -7.78 -10.38
N HIS A 159 -8.95 -8.90 -10.61
CA HIS A 159 -8.70 -9.44 -11.95
C HIS A 159 -10.00 -9.80 -12.68
N SER A 160 -10.86 -10.62 -12.06
CA SER A 160 -12.15 -10.99 -12.65
C SER A 160 -13.09 -9.79 -12.71
N GLY A 161 -13.17 -9.00 -11.64
CA GLY A 161 -14.11 -7.89 -11.56
C GLY A 161 -13.88 -6.81 -12.64
N VAL A 162 -12.62 -6.46 -12.91
CA VAL A 162 -12.29 -5.49 -13.98
C VAL A 162 -12.62 -6.05 -15.36
N SER A 163 -12.31 -7.32 -15.61
CA SER A 163 -12.64 -7.99 -16.89
C SER A 163 -14.16 -8.04 -17.12
N ASP A 164 -14.91 -8.44 -16.10
CA ASP A 164 -16.38 -8.55 -16.16
C ASP A 164 -17.04 -7.18 -16.33
N LEU A 165 -16.57 -6.15 -15.62
CA LEU A 165 -17.09 -4.77 -15.75
C LEU A 165 -16.90 -4.22 -17.17
N ILE A 166 -15.71 -4.40 -17.76
CA ILE A 166 -15.38 -3.95 -19.12
C ILE A 166 -16.21 -4.71 -20.16
N ALA A 167 -16.40 -6.03 -19.97
CA ALA A 167 -17.20 -6.86 -20.87
C ALA A 167 -18.69 -6.50 -20.82
N ALA A 168 -19.23 -6.20 -19.64
CA ALA A 168 -20.61 -5.76 -19.46
C ALA A 168 -20.86 -4.32 -19.96
N ASN A 169 -19.87 -3.44 -19.84
CA ASN A 169 -19.99 -2.01 -20.13
C ASN A 169 -18.90 -1.52 -21.12
N PRO A 170 -18.95 -1.91 -22.41
CA PRO A 170 -17.95 -1.51 -23.40
C PRO A 170 -17.93 -0.01 -23.74
N THR A 171 -18.90 0.77 -23.23
CA THR A 171 -18.99 2.23 -23.36
C THR A 171 -19.13 2.91 -21.98
N LEU A 172 -18.48 2.35 -20.95
CA LEU A 172 -18.56 2.80 -19.57
C LEU A 172 -18.19 4.28 -19.42
N THR A 173 -19.10 5.09 -18.89
CA THR A 173 -18.88 6.52 -18.62
C THR A 173 -18.35 6.77 -17.20
N PRO A 174 -17.69 7.91 -16.92
CA PRO A 174 -17.24 8.25 -15.58
C PRO A 174 -18.36 8.29 -14.53
N GLU A 175 -19.57 8.70 -14.93
CA GLU A 175 -20.75 8.78 -14.05
C GLU A 175 -21.27 7.39 -13.67
N GLN A 176 -21.24 6.44 -14.62
CA GLN A 176 -21.55 5.03 -14.36
C GLN A 176 -20.48 4.41 -13.45
N PHE A 177 -19.21 4.66 -13.76
CA PHE A 177 -18.06 4.16 -13.01
C PHE A 177 -18.08 4.58 -11.53
N ALA A 178 -18.52 5.81 -11.23
CA ALA A 178 -18.54 6.34 -9.87
C ALA A 178 -19.36 5.50 -8.87
N GLY A 179 -20.33 4.69 -9.34
CA GLY A 179 -21.13 3.78 -8.51
C GLY A 179 -20.56 2.37 -8.33
N GLU A 180 -19.47 2.02 -9.04
CA GLU A 180 -18.91 0.66 -9.03
C GLU A 180 -18.14 0.33 -7.74
N SER A 181 -17.92 -0.95 -7.47
CA SER A 181 -17.21 -1.43 -6.27
C SER A 181 -15.74 -1.02 -6.24
N ALA A 182 -15.20 -0.72 -5.05
CA ALA A 182 -13.77 -0.45 -4.83
C ALA A 182 -12.83 -1.50 -5.47
N ILE A 183 -13.27 -2.77 -5.52
CA ILE A 183 -12.53 -3.90 -6.12
C ILE A 183 -12.16 -3.65 -7.59
N VAL A 184 -12.99 -2.92 -8.34
CA VAL A 184 -12.84 -2.75 -9.80
C VAL A 184 -12.30 -1.38 -10.19
N GLN A 185 -11.72 -0.64 -9.24
CA GLN A 185 -11.23 0.73 -9.42
C GLN A 185 -9.78 0.92 -8.95
N GLY A 186 -9.34 2.18 -8.91
CA GLY A 186 -8.07 2.58 -8.32
C GLY A 186 -6.84 2.12 -9.09
N VAL A 187 -5.69 2.20 -8.41
CA VAL A 187 -4.38 1.76 -8.88
C VAL A 187 -4.39 0.29 -9.37
N PRO A 188 -4.93 -0.70 -8.62
CA PRO A 188 -4.89 -2.09 -9.08
C PRO A 188 -5.88 -2.34 -10.24
N GLY A 189 -7.03 -1.67 -10.28
CA GLY A 189 -7.95 -1.78 -11.42
C GLY A 189 -7.35 -1.23 -12.73
N LEU A 190 -6.66 -0.08 -12.63
CA LEU A 190 -5.86 0.47 -13.72
C LEU A 190 -4.71 -0.45 -14.14
N GLU A 191 -4.07 -1.16 -13.20
CA GLU A 191 -3.04 -2.18 -13.53
C GLU A 191 -3.63 -3.27 -14.41
N GLU A 192 -4.76 -3.87 -14.01
CA GLU A 192 -5.38 -4.95 -14.75
C GLU A 192 -5.75 -4.55 -16.17
N ALA A 193 -6.39 -3.39 -16.36
CA ALA A 193 -6.75 -2.92 -17.70
C ALA A 193 -5.52 -2.62 -18.58
N LEU A 194 -4.48 -1.98 -18.03
CA LEU A 194 -3.27 -1.60 -18.78
C LEU A 194 -2.33 -2.78 -19.10
N PHE A 195 -2.34 -3.83 -18.29
CA PHE A 195 -1.44 -4.98 -18.43
C PHE A 195 -2.13 -6.30 -18.85
N ALA A 196 -3.44 -6.30 -19.12
CA ALA A 196 -4.15 -7.47 -19.62
C ALA A 196 -3.71 -7.93 -21.02
N ASN A 197 -3.37 -6.98 -21.91
CA ASN A 197 -3.04 -7.23 -23.32
C ASN A 197 -1.99 -6.22 -23.83
N GLU A 198 -1.37 -6.49 -24.98
CA GLU A 198 -0.48 -5.55 -25.68
C GLU A 198 -1.21 -4.50 -26.54
N SER A 199 -2.54 -4.45 -26.44
CA SER A 199 -3.36 -3.35 -26.94
C SER A 199 -4.62 -3.15 -26.09
N LEU A 200 -5.06 -1.90 -25.98
CA LEU A 200 -6.35 -1.52 -25.38
C LEU A 200 -7.37 -1.35 -26.50
N ASN A 201 -8.47 -2.11 -26.43
CA ASN A 201 -9.65 -1.89 -27.25
C ASN A 201 -10.47 -0.68 -26.74
N ALA A 202 -11.54 -0.31 -27.44
CA ALA A 202 -12.37 0.84 -27.09
C ALA A 202 -12.98 0.76 -25.67
N GLY A 203 -13.40 -0.42 -25.20
CA GLY A 203 -13.97 -0.61 -23.86
C GLY A 203 -12.92 -0.54 -22.75
N GLN A 204 -11.74 -1.10 -22.98
CA GLN A 204 -10.58 -0.93 -22.07
C GLN A 204 -10.17 0.55 -22.00
N CYS A 205 -10.20 1.27 -23.12
CA CYS A 205 -9.96 2.70 -23.16
C CYS A 205 -11.01 3.51 -22.36
N ALA A 206 -12.31 3.21 -22.53
CA ALA A 206 -13.38 3.83 -21.76
C ALA A 206 -13.23 3.60 -20.25
N TYR A 207 -12.87 2.36 -19.85
CA TYR A 207 -12.55 2.03 -18.47
C TYR A 207 -11.34 2.82 -17.94
N VAL A 208 -10.21 2.84 -18.65
CA VAL A 208 -8.99 3.53 -18.18
C VAL A 208 -9.22 5.03 -18.01
N ILE A 209 -9.97 5.68 -18.92
CA ILE A 209 -10.37 7.08 -18.77
C ILE A 209 -11.26 7.26 -17.53
N SER A 210 -12.30 6.45 -17.35
CA SER A 210 -13.22 6.57 -16.23
C SER A 210 -12.55 6.32 -14.88
N ALA A 211 -11.73 5.27 -14.78
CA ALA A 211 -11.01 4.88 -13.57
C ALA A 211 -9.96 5.92 -13.14
N SER A 212 -9.16 6.43 -14.07
CA SER A 212 -8.15 7.47 -13.75
C SER A 212 -8.77 8.82 -13.41
N GLY A 213 -9.93 9.16 -13.98
CA GLY A 213 -10.69 10.38 -13.65
C GLY A 213 -11.35 10.30 -12.27
N ALA A 214 -11.97 9.17 -11.94
CA ALA A 214 -12.54 8.92 -10.61
C ALA A 214 -11.45 8.93 -9.51
N LEU A 215 -10.29 8.32 -9.80
CA LEU A 215 -9.13 8.33 -8.91
C LEU A 215 -8.55 9.73 -8.70
N SER A 216 -8.39 10.52 -9.78
CA SER A 216 -7.95 11.91 -9.69
C SER A 216 -8.87 12.75 -8.79
N THR A 217 -10.18 12.65 -9.00
CA THR A 217 -11.19 13.37 -8.21
C THR A 217 -11.05 13.04 -6.72
N ARG A 218 -10.97 11.74 -6.40
CA ARG A 218 -10.83 11.24 -5.02
C ARG A 218 -9.54 11.69 -4.34
N LEU A 219 -8.42 11.73 -5.06
CA LEU A 219 -7.14 12.21 -4.54
C LEU A 219 -7.13 13.72 -4.27
N LYS A 220 -7.75 14.51 -5.16
CA LYS A 220 -7.94 15.96 -4.96
C LYS A 220 -8.84 16.28 -3.77
N ASP A 221 -9.89 15.51 -3.54
CA ASP A 221 -10.75 15.68 -2.37
C ASP A 221 -9.98 15.40 -1.06
N ILE A 222 -9.09 14.41 -1.05
CA ILE A 222 -8.20 14.12 0.09
C ILE A 222 -7.17 15.25 0.31
N GLU A 223 -6.49 15.69 -0.75
CA GLU A 223 -5.54 16.80 -0.71
C GLU A 223 -6.19 18.07 -0.15
N LYS A 224 -7.35 18.45 -0.70
CA LYS A 224 -8.12 19.62 -0.28
C LYS A 224 -8.61 19.52 1.16
N ASN A 225 -9.01 18.33 1.62
CA ASN A 225 -9.41 18.14 3.01
C ASN A 225 -8.21 18.34 3.95
N TRP A 226 -7.03 17.80 3.62
CA TRP A 226 -5.80 18.09 4.36
C TRP A 226 -5.45 19.58 4.36
N GLN A 227 -5.57 20.28 3.23
CA GLN A 227 -5.31 21.73 3.16
C GLN A 227 -6.21 22.56 4.10
N GLN A 228 -7.42 22.08 4.34
CA GLN A 228 -8.41 22.75 5.18
C GLN A 228 -8.30 22.38 6.66
N ASN A 229 -7.96 21.13 6.97
CA ASN A 229 -8.16 20.54 8.30
C ASN A 229 -6.87 19.98 8.95
N ALA A 230 -5.68 20.20 8.38
CA ALA A 230 -4.41 19.67 8.91
C ALA A 230 -4.20 19.93 10.41
N THR A 231 -4.52 21.13 10.90
CA THR A 231 -4.44 21.49 12.32
C THR A 231 -5.25 20.55 13.21
N GLU A 232 -6.49 20.22 12.81
CA GLU A 232 -7.37 19.32 13.55
C GLU A 232 -6.93 17.85 13.39
N LEU A 233 -6.62 17.44 12.15
CA LEU A 233 -6.23 16.06 11.80
C LEU A 233 -4.94 15.60 12.49
N LEU A 234 -4.04 16.53 12.83
CA LEU A 234 -2.81 16.28 13.58
C LEU A 234 -2.83 16.92 14.99
N ALA A 235 -3.98 17.38 15.48
CA ALA A 235 -4.14 18.00 16.82
C ALA A 235 -3.07 19.07 17.15
N ILE A 236 -2.63 19.85 16.15
CA ILE A 236 -1.48 20.75 16.20
C ILE A 236 -1.68 21.83 17.27
N ASP A 237 -2.89 22.38 17.34
CA ASP A 237 -3.33 23.38 18.33
C ASP A 237 -3.39 22.85 19.76
N LYS A 238 -3.50 21.52 19.94
CA LYS A 238 -3.63 20.83 21.24
C LYS A 238 -2.31 20.26 21.75
N SER A 239 -1.17 20.63 21.15
CA SER A 239 0.16 20.13 21.53
C SER A 239 0.59 20.47 22.96
N ALA A 240 -0.10 21.39 23.64
CA ALA A 240 0.11 21.70 25.07
C ALA A 240 -0.73 20.83 26.01
N GLU A 241 -1.73 20.12 25.48
CA GLU A 241 -2.71 19.32 26.24
C GLU A 241 -2.51 17.81 26.01
N SER A 242 -1.95 17.41 24.86
CA SER A 242 -1.74 16.01 24.49
C SER A 242 -0.63 15.82 23.45
N ASP A 243 -0.09 14.60 23.40
CA ASP A 243 0.80 14.09 22.36
C ASP A 243 0.06 13.44 21.18
N GLN A 244 -1.29 13.57 21.12
CA GLN A 244 -2.16 12.81 20.21
C GLN A 244 -1.67 12.82 18.76
N GLY A 245 -1.36 14.00 18.22
CA GLY A 245 -0.89 14.15 16.84
C GLY A 245 0.46 13.47 16.58
N LEU A 246 1.39 13.57 17.53
CA LEU A 246 2.72 12.97 17.44
C LEU A 246 2.63 11.44 17.51
N ASN A 247 1.86 10.93 18.46
CA ASN A 247 1.60 9.51 18.61
C ASN A 247 0.88 8.93 17.39
N GLN A 248 -0.16 9.60 16.88
CA GLN A 248 -0.90 9.18 15.68
C GLN A 248 -0.01 9.14 14.44
N TRP A 249 0.83 10.16 14.24
CA TRP A 249 1.81 10.22 13.16
C TRP A 249 2.81 9.06 13.20
N PHE A 250 3.48 8.83 14.34
CA PHE A 250 4.47 7.75 14.43
C PHE A 250 3.86 6.35 14.37
N ASN A 251 2.64 6.14 14.89
CA ASN A 251 1.94 4.86 14.70
C ASN A 251 1.55 4.63 13.23
N SER A 252 1.26 5.68 12.47
CA SER A 252 1.03 5.57 11.02
C SER A 252 2.30 5.13 10.28
N LEU A 253 3.46 5.71 10.61
CA LEU A 253 4.76 5.31 10.06
C LEU A 253 5.16 3.87 10.44
N LEU A 254 4.89 3.46 11.69
CA LEU A 254 5.10 2.09 12.15
C LEU A 254 4.20 1.11 11.39
N SER A 255 2.92 1.43 11.27
CA SER A 255 1.94 0.63 10.55
C SER A 255 2.31 0.42 9.07
N LEU A 256 2.88 1.43 8.41
CA LEU A 256 3.39 1.29 7.04
C LEU A 256 4.47 0.19 6.93
N VAL A 257 5.49 0.20 7.82
CA VAL A 257 6.56 -0.81 7.75
C VAL A 257 6.09 -2.21 8.19
N GLU A 258 5.20 -2.29 9.18
CA GLU A 258 4.61 -3.56 9.63
C GLU A 258 3.72 -4.21 8.57
N THR A 259 2.85 -3.43 7.92
CA THR A 259 1.96 -3.92 6.85
C THR A 259 2.74 -4.24 5.58
N MET A 260 3.75 -3.44 5.21
CA MET A 260 4.66 -3.75 4.11
C MET A 260 5.40 -5.06 4.36
N LYS A 261 6.02 -5.24 5.53
CA LYS A 261 6.68 -6.49 5.90
C LYS A 261 5.70 -7.67 5.83
N SER A 262 4.52 -7.55 6.45
CA SER A 262 3.61 -8.68 6.60
C SER A 262 2.89 -9.02 5.30
N ASN A 263 2.22 -8.03 4.69
CA ASN A 263 1.27 -8.25 3.59
C ASN A 263 1.95 -8.19 2.22
N ALA A 264 3.04 -7.43 2.06
CA ALA A 264 3.75 -7.31 0.77
C ALA A 264 5.00 -8.20 0.66
N ILE A 265 5.60 -8.64 1.77
CA ILE A 265 6.82 -9.49 1.75
C ILE A 265 6.55 -10.88 2.34
N ASP A 266 6.24 -11.00 3.63
CA ASP A 266 6.16 -12.29 4.33
C ASP A 266 5.06 -13.19 3.77
N GLN A 267 3.82 -12.67 3.61
CA GLN A 267 2.68 -13.46 3.12
C GLN A 267 2.82 -13.86 1.63
N PRO A 268 3.11 -12.95 0.67
CA PRO A 268 3.14 -13.33 -0.75
C PRO A 268 4.35 -14.21 -1.10
N LEU A 269 5.46 -14.08 -0.38
CA LEU A 269 6.64 -14.94 -0.54
C LEU A 269 6.59 -16.20 0.35
N GLY A 270 5.56 -16.35 1.20
CA GLY A 270 5.36 -17.53 2.05
C GLY A 270 6.42 -17.73 3.12
N LEU A 271 7.05 -16.67 3.62
CA LEU A 271 8.22 -16.74 4.52
C LEU A 271 7.89 -17.23 5.94
N THR A 272 6.64 -17.05 6.37
CA THR A 272 6.18 -17.33 7.76
C THR A 272 5.14 -18.45 7.85
N GLY A 273 4.67 -18.99 6.71
CA GLY A 273 3.66 -20.05 6.66
C GLY A 273 4.21 -21.39 6.19
N LYS A 274 3.54 -22.50 6.55
CA LYS A 274 3.78 -23.78 5.86
C LYS A 274 3.33 -23.63 4.40
N ALA A 275 4.24 -23.96 3.47
CA ALA A 275 4.19 -23.55 2.07
C ALA A 275 2.80 -23.65 1.41
N LYS A 276 2.19 -22.48 1.17
CA LYS A 276 1.15 -22.30 0.15
C LYS A 276 1.60 -21.20 -0.79
N VAL A 277 2.50 -21.55 -1.70
CA VAL A 277 3.03 -20.64 -2.73
C VAL A 277 1.88 -20.28 -3.68
N ILE A 278 1.25 -19.13 -3.45
CA ILE A 278 0.31 -18.53 -4.40
C ILE A 278 1.16 -17.86 -5.47
N CYS A 279 1.45 -18.60 -6.55
CA CYS A 279 2.39 -18.21 -7.59
C CYS A 279 1.85 -17.12 -8.56
N GLN A 280 1.01 -16.21 -8.06
CA GLN A 280 0.48 -15.07 -8.80
C GLN A 280 0.85 -13.76 -8.10
N ARG A 281 1.47 -12.85 -8.88
CA ARG A 281 1.59 -11.40 -8.65
C ARG A 281 2.71 -10.89 -7.73
N LEU A 282 3.96 -11.05 -8.18
CA LEU A 282 5.11 -10.23 -7.74
C LEU A 282 5.06 -8.74 -8.19
N ARG A 283 4.00 -8.26 -8.84
CA ARG A 283 3.97 -6.95 -9.51
C ARG A 283 3.82 -5.76 -8.53
N LEU A 284 2.84 -5.81 -7.64
CA LEU A 284 2.67 -4.83 -6.55
C LEU A 284 3.91 -4.78 -5.63
N VAL A 285 4.45 -5.95 -5.26
CA VAL A 285 5.68 -6.06 -4.46
C VAL A 285 6.86 -5.36 -5.15
N LYS A 286 6.96 -5.46 -6.48
CA LYS A 286 8.00 -4.76 -7.25
C LYS A 286 7.81 -3.25 -7.25
N ALA A 287 6.58 -2.72 -7.30
CA ALA A 287 6.32 -1.28 -7.22
C ALA A 287 6.70 -0.72 -5.84
N ALA A 288 6.31 -1.41 -4.75
CA ALA A 288 6.67 -1.05 -3.38
C ALA A 288 8.19 -1.15 -3.12
N LEU A 289 8.87 -2.19 -3.64
CA LEU A 289 10.33 -2.30 -3.54
C LEU A 289 11.08 -1.25 -4.36
N LEU A 290 10.47 -0.70 -5.42
CA LEU A 290 11.06 0.35 -6.25
C LEU A 290 10.91 1.75 -5.65
N SER A 291 9.84 2.03 -4.88
CA SER A 291 9.71 3.32 -4.17
C SER A 291 10.74 3.46 -3.03
N MET A 292 11.20 2.35 -2.44
CA MET A 292 12.26 2.35 -1.41
C MET A 292 13.69 2.56 -1.95
N GLN A 293 13.90 2.70 -3.26
CA GLN A 293 15.24 2.81 -3.87
C GLN A 293 15.67 4.23 -4.24
N ASN A 294 14.77 5.22 -4.11
CA ASN A 294 14.99 6.63 -4.45
C ASN A 294 14.97 7.52 -3.21
#